data_AF-A0A3B6KN09-F1
#
_entry.id   AF-A0A3B6KN09-F1
#
_cell.length_a   1.000
_cell.length_b   1.000
_cell.length_c   1.000
_cell.angle_alpha   90.00
_cell.angle_beta   90.00
_cell.angle_gamma   90.00
#
_symmetry.space_group_name_H-M   'P 1'
#
loop_
_entity.id
_entity.type
_entity.pdbx_description
1 polymer ?
#
loop_
_entity_poly.entity_id
_entity_poly.type
_entity_poly.pdbx_seq_one_letter_code
_entity_poly.pdbx_strand_id
1 'polypeptide(L)'
;MHHTFEPILRYATPDCTLQIFYIRVTEISKDGLQWSLRVHGLVAARDSVDHNRNFLFNRTRDDCQTLTQEDPWLMLTGPSRALVLIDPIAFEVQLKVKSKTEPGKDELLASKVFSYYKAFHSDEVVSTRVTCKRCTLEFAYAPLLPSVEATVTVQVIDGSWDDHVQGVVTCRTASMENGEMVLLASRDGKTPVNSRMV
;
A
#
# COMPACT_ATOMS: atom_id res chain seq x y z
N MET A 1 -8.48 11.82 -8.50
CA MET A 1 -9.26 11.05 -9.49
C MET A 1 -10.73 11.29 -9.18
N HIS A 2 -11.43 12.04 -10.01
CA HIS A 2 -12.86 12.33 -9.85
C HIS A 2 -13.66 11.30 -10.64
N HIS A 3 -14.06 10.20 -9.98
CA HIS A 3 -15.19 9.39 -10.44
C HIS A 3 -16.04 9.03 -9.23
N THR A 4 -16.94 9.93 -8.88
CA THR A 4 -18.09 9.66 -8.01
C THR A 4 -19.18 10.60 -8.51
N PHE A 5 -20.37 10.07 -8.79
CA PHE A 5 -21.60 10.74 -9.29
C PHE A 5 -21.98 10.62 -10.78
N GLU A 6 -21.47 9.64 -11.53
CA GLU A 6 -22.20 9.15 -12.71
C GLU A 6 -23.04 7.92 -12.33
N PRO A 7 -24.25 7.72 -12.90
CA PRO A 7 -25.02 6.51 -12.65
C PRO A 7 -24.18 5.31 -13.06
N ILE A 8 -24.11 4.31 -12.18
CA ILE A 8 -23.50 3.01 -12.48
C ILE A 8 -24.11 2.53 -13.80
N LEU A 9 -23.25 2.26 -14.80
CA LEU A 9 -23.69 1.79 -16.11
C LEU A 9 -24.60 0.57 -15.91
N ARG A 10 -25.74 0.50 -16.64
CA ARG A 10 -26.76 -0.56 -16.47
C ARG A 10 -26.23 -2.00 -16.61
N TYR A 11 -25.00 -2.18 -17.07
CA TYR A 11 -24.34 -3.47 -17.28
C TYR A 11 -23.04 -3.63 -16.48
N ALA A 12 -22.76 -2.74 -15.52
CA ALA A 12 -21.60 -2.91 -14.65
C ALA A 12 -21.84 -4.09 -13.71
N THR A 13 -21.00 -5.11 -13.81
CA THR A 13 -20.98 -6.26 -12.92
C THR A 13 -19.76 -6.19 -12.01
N PRO A 14 -19.89 -6.53 -10.72
CA PRO A 14 -18.73 -6.68 -9.85
C PRO A 14 -17.75 -7.70 -10.43
N ASP A 15 -16.46 -7.45 -10.28
CA ASP A 15 -15.38 -8.34 -10.71
C ASP A 15 -14.50 -8.70 -9.51
N CYS A 16 -13.61 -9.67 -9.70
CA CYS A 16 -12.63 -10.07 -8.70
C CYS A 16 -11.56 -8.99 -8.59
N THR A 17 -11.16 -8.62 -7.38
CA THR A 17 -10.10 -7.62 -7.16
C THR A 17 -9.03 -8.14 -6.21
N LEU A 18 -7.84 -7.56 -6.25
CA LEU A 18 -6.76 -7.85 -5.32
C LEU A 18 -6.63 -6.72 -4.30
N GLN A 19 -6.95 -7.01 -3.04
CA GLN A 19 -6.77 -6.09 -1.93
C GLN A 19 -5.33 -6.19 -1.40
N ILE A 20 -4.64 -5.06 -1.26
CA ILE A 20 -3.29 -4.98 -0.69
C ILE A 20 -3.40 -4.53 0.77
N PHE A 21 -2.83 -5.31 1.70
CA PHE A 21 -2.86 -5.02 3.13
C PHE A 21 -1.61 -4.27 3.58
N TYR A 22 -0.45 -4.83 3.25
CA TYR A 22 0.82 -4.20 3.64
C TYR A 22 1.96 -4.61 2.71
N ILE A 23 2.99 -3.77 2.73
CA ILE A 23 4.31 -4.08 2.19
C ILE A 23 5.32 -3.72 3.27
N ARG A 24 6.19 -4.66 3.65
CA ARG A 24 7.23 -4.42 4.66
C ARG A 24 8.58 -4.95 4.26
N VAL A 25 9.64 -4.36 4.80
CA VAL A 25 11.01 -4.87 4.68
C VAL A 25 11.27 -5.85 5.82
N THR A 26 11.41 -7.14 5.54
CA THR A 26 11.62 -8.14 6.59
C THR A 26 13.09 -8.39 6.91
N GLU A 27 13.96 -8.22 5.91
CA GLU A 27 15.39 -8.50 6.01
C GLU A 27 16.15 -7.44 5.20
N ILE A 28 17.33 -7.05 5.69
CA ILE A 28 18.29 -6.22 4.95
C ILE A 28 19.62 -6.93 4.84
N SER A 29 20.34 -6.69 3.75
CA SER A 29 21.70 -7.19 3.59
C SER A 29 22.60 -6.59 4.66
N LYS A 30 23.44 -7.44 5.27
CA LYS A 30 24.44 -7.02 6.26
C LYS A 30 25.57 -6.20 5.62
N ASP A 31 25.69 -6.21 4.30
CA ASP A 31 26.71 -5.48 3.55
C ASP A 31 26.28 -4.02 3.35
N GLY A 32 26.53 -3.21 4.38
CA GLY A 32 26.45 -1.75 4.32
C GLY A 32 25.06 -1.13 4.55
N LEU A 33 23.99 -1.93 4.68
CA LEU A 33 22.70 -1.40 5.18
C LEU A 33 22.56 -1.67 6.67
N GLN A 34 22.08 -0.67 7.40
CA GLN A 34 21.76 -0.77 8.82
C GLN A 34 20.49 0.02 9.09
N TRP A 35 19.61 -0.53 9.93
CA TRP A 35 18.44 0.20 10.43
C TRP A 35 18.86 1.47 11.18
N SER A 36 18.09 2.55 11.18
CA SER A 36 16.89 2.84 10.36
C SER A 36 17.22 3.14 8.89
N LEU A 37 16.23 2.99 8.00
CA LEU A 37 16.36 3.25 6.57
C LEU A 37 15.54 4.48 6.17
N ARG A 38 16.14 5.47 5.49
CA ARG A 38 15.40 6.58 4.88
C ARG A 38 15.03 6.23 3.44
N VAL A 39 13.90 5.57 3.27
CA VAL A 39 13.43 4.94 2.03
C VAL A 39 12.65 5.93 1.17
N HIS A 40 12.91 5.93 -0.13
CA HIS A 40 12.11 6.62 -1.14
C HIS A 40 12.06 5.82 -2.45
N GLY A 41 11.23 6.26 -3.40
CA GLY A 41 10.98 5.56 -4.65
C GLY A 41 9.52 5.13 -4.77
N LEU A 42 9.28 4.05 -5.50
CA LEU A 42 7.92 3.58 -5.79
C LEU A 42 7.74 2.07 -5.62
N VAL A 43 6.51 1.71 -5.25
CA VAL A 43 5.93 0.40 -5.52
C VAL A 43 4.62 0.64 -6.27
N ALA A 44 4.44 0.02 -7.41
CA ALA A 44 3.22 0.13 -8.21
C ALA A 44 2.73 -1.25 -8.64
N ALA A 45 1.42 -1.39 -8.79
CA ALA A 45 0.79 -2.53 -9.41
C ALA A 45 0.21 -2.14 -10.78
N ARG A 46 0.09 -3.10 -11.69
CA ARG A 46 -0.52 -2.95 -13.01
C ARG A 46 -1.39 -4.16 -13.29
N ASP A 47 -2.68 -3.92 -13.48
CA ASP A 47 -3.60 -4.91 -14.01
C ASP A 47 -3.83 -4.68 -15.52
N SER A 48 -4.75 -5.44 -16.11
CA SER A 48 -5.08 -5.34 -17.53
C SER A 48 -6.18 -4.35 -17.89
N VAL A 49 -6.70 -3.59 -16.91
CA VAL A 49 -7.77 -2.61 -17.18
C VAL A 49 -7.24 -1.45 -18.02
N ASP A 50 -6.09 -0.89 -17.63
CA ASP A 50 -5.48 0.25 -18.33
C ASP A 50 -3.94 0.14 -18.47
N HIS A 51 -3.32 -0.89 -17.90
CA HIS A 51 -1.87 -1.11 -17.82
C HIS A 51 -1.04 0.04 -17.21
N ASN A 52 -1.70 1.05 -16.62
CA ASN A 52 -1.05 2.18 -15.97
C ASN A 52 -0.50 1.76 -14.60
N ARG A 53 0.51 2.51 -14.12
CA ARG A 53 1.00 2.35 -12.75
C ARG A 53 -0.09 2.78 -11.78
N ASN A 54 -0.60 1.83 -11.01
CA ASN A 54 -1.40 2.09 -9.83
C ASN A 54 -0.47 2.09 -8.61
N PHE A 55 -0.09 3.28 -8.15
CA PHE A 55 0.93 3.44 -7.11
C PHE A 55 0.41 2.96 -5.75
N LEU A 56 1.13 2.02 -5.15
CA LEU A 56 0.90 1.54 -3.78
C LEU A 56 1.75 2.32 -2.78
N PHE A 57 2.97 2.68 -3.17
CA PHE A 57 3.88 3.54 -2.43
C PHE A 57 4.56 4.47 -3.45
N ASN A 58 4.61 5.77 -3.17
CA ASN A 58 5.31 6.72 -4.02
C ASN A 58 5.83 7.89 -3.18
N ARG A 59 7.13 7.90 -2.90
CA ARG A 59 7.79 8.93 -2.10
C ARG A 59 8.96 9.50 -2.87
N THR A 60 9.05 10.82 -2.94
CA THR A 60 10.21 11.49 -3.54
C THR A 60 11.40 11.38 -2.60
N ARG A 61 12.58 11.74 -3.10
CA ARG A 61 13.77 11.78 -2.27
C ARG A 61 13.62 12.74 -1.08
N ASP A 62 13.01 13.91 -1.29
CA ASP A 62 12.88 14.92 -0.24
C ASP A 62 11.81 14.54 0.80
N ASP A 63 10.81 13.76 0.39
CA ASP A 63 9.76 13.19 1.24
C ASP A 63 10.01 11.70 1.54
N CYS A 64 11.20 11.35 2.02
CA CYS A 64 11.53 9.95 2.32
C CYS A 64 10.85 9.47 3.61
N GLN A 65 10.38 8.21 3.63
CA GLN A 65 9.88 7.56 4.84
C GLN A 65 11.05 6.95 5.63
N THR A 66 11.07 7.12 6.95
CA THR A 66 12.01 6.40 7.82
C THR A 66 11.38 5.09 8.26
N LEU A 67 12.05 3.97 7.97
CA LEU A 67 11.68 2.64 8.46
C LEU A 67 12.64 2.21 9.56
N THR A 68 12.13 1.59 10.63
CA THR A 68 12.95 0.98 11.69
C THR A 68 12.74 -0.52 11.72
N GLN A 69 13.49 -1.22 12.59
CA GLN A 69 13.28 -2.65 12.78
C GLN A 69 11.93 -2.94 13.45
N GLU A 70 11.46 -2.01 14.28
CA GLU A 70 10.17 -2.05 14.98
C GLU A 70 9.01 -1.57 14.10
N ASP A 71 9.27 -0.68 13.12
CA ASP A 71 8.31 -0.18 12.13
C ASP A 71 8.82 -0.33 10.67
N PRO A 72 8.94 -1.57 10.15
CA PRO A 72 9.46 -1.85 8.80
C PRO A 72 8.43 -1.70 7.66
N TRP A 73 7.24 -1.14 7.91
CA TRP A 73 6.15 -1.08 6.94
C TRP A 73 6.21 0.17 6.06
N LEU A 74 6.06 -0.01 4.75
CA LEU A 74 5.84 1.11 3.84
C LEU A 74 4.48 1.73 4.11
N MET A 75 4.45 3.06 4.24
CA MET A 75 3.21 3.82 4.32
C MET A 75 2.58 3.87 2.93
N LEU A 76 1.65 2.96 2.68
CA LEU A 76 0.96 2.86 1.40
C LEU A 76 0.10 4.11 1.17
N THR A 77 0.07 4.58 -0.08
CA THR A 77 -0.68 5.76 -0.53
C THR A 77 -1.74 5.43 -1.56
N GLY A 78 -1.95 4.14 -1.82
CA GLY A 78 -2.93 3.65 -2.79
C GLY A 78 -3.30 2.20 -2.49
N PRO A 79 -3.93 1.51 -3.46
CA PRO A 79 -4.07 1.90 -4.86
C PRO A 79 -5.08 3.06 -5.09
N SER A 80 -4.94 3.80 -6.19
CA SER A 80 -5.87 4.89 -6.56
C SER A 80 -7.19 4.41 -7.17
N ARG A 81 -7.26 3.11 -7.51
CA ARG A 81 -8.42 2.38 -8.02
C ARG A 81 -8.26 0.91 -7.65
N ALA A 82 -9.33 0.12 -7.61
CA ALA A 82 -9.22 -1.32 -7.37
C ALA A 82 -8.30 -2.00 -8.40
N LEU A 83 -7.52 -3.00 -7.95
CA LEU A 83 -6.71 -3.85 -8.81
C LEU A 83 -7.58 -5.01 -9.30
N VAL A 84 -7.96 -5.03 -10.57
CA VAL A 84 -8.91 -6.02 -11.09
C VAL A 84 -8.16 -7.30 -11.51
N LEU A 85 -8.64 -8.46 -11.07
CA LEU A 85 -8.04 -9.78 -11.27
C LEU A 85 -8.55 -10.47 -12.55
N ILE A 86 -8.44 -9.82 -13.70
CA ILE A 86 -8.71 -10.44 -15.02
C ILE A 86 -7.49 -11.20 -15.52
N ASP A 87 -6.33 -10.55 -15.48
CA ASP A 87 -5.02 -11.09 -15.87
C ASP A 87 -4.02 -11.00 -14.71
N PRO A 88 -2.85 -11.65 -14.78
CA PRO A 88 -1.83 -11.53 -13.75
C PRO A 88 -1.45 -10.07 -13.47
N ILE A 89 -1.54 -9.67 -12.20
CA ILE A 89 -1.17 -8.32 -11.77
C ILE A 89 0.33 -8.22 -11.65
N ALA A 90 0.96 -7.31 -12.39
CA ALA A 90 2.39 -7.05 -12.31
C ALA A 90 2.68 -6.03 -11.22
N PHE A 91 3.61 -6.36 -10.32
CA PHE A 91 4.17 -5.47 -9.31
C PHE A 91 5.54 -4.97 -9.75
N GLU A 92 5.72 -3.66 -9.69
CA GLU A 92 6.96 -2.95 -9.99
C GLU A 92 7.49 -2.31 -8.71
N VAL A 93 8.68 -2.71 -8.28
CA VAL A 93 9.37 -2.20 -7.10
C VAL A 93 10.63 -1.48 -7.52
N GLN A 94 10.76 -0.20 -7.14
CA GLN A 94 11.98 0.58 -7.27
C GLN A 94 12.18 1.43 -6.02
N LEU A 95 12.92 0.90 -5.05
CA LEU A 95 13.18 1.54 -3.76
C LEU A 95 14.67 1.83 -3.58
N LYS A 96 14.94 3.01 -3.04
CA LYS A 96 16.27 3.49 -2.68
C LYS A 96 16.29 3.94 -1.22
N VAL A 97 17.47 3.98 -0.64
CA VAL A 97 17.71 4.60 0.68
C VAL A 97 18.70 5.73 0.56
N LYS A 98 18.49 6.82 1.29
CA LYS A 98 19.54 7.86 1.42
C LYS A 98 20.75 7.26 2.13
N SER A 99 21.93 7.50 1.58
CA SER A 99 23.17 7.09 2.24
C SER A 99 23.31 7.78 3.60
N LYS A 100 23.84 7.05 4.58
CA LYS A 100 24.16 7.58 5.91
C LYS A 100 25.54 8.25 5.94
N THR A 101 26.45 7.82 5.08
CA THR A 101 27.85 8.29 5.05
C THR A 101 28.07 9.39 4.03
N GLU A 102 27.31 9.40 2.94
CA GLU A 102 27.54 10.31 1.81
C GLU A 102 26.29 11.17 1.52
N PRO A 103 26.27 12.43 1.97
CA PRO A 103 25.18 13.36 1.70
C PRO A 103 24.91 13.50 0.19
N GLY A 104 23.64 13.47 -0.20
CA GLY A 104 23.25 13.60 -1.60
C GLY A 104 23.26 12.28 -2.38
N LYS A 105 23.87 11.20 -1.88
CA LYS A 105 23.84 9.90 -2.53
C LYS A 105 22.70 9.02 -2.04
N ASP A 106 22.23 8.17 -2.95
CA ASP A 106 21.22 7.16 -2.70
C ASP A 106 21.80 5.78 -3.01
N GLU A 107 21.45 4.80 -2.20
CA GLU A 107 21.81 3.41 -2.38
C GLU A 107 20.57 2.61 -2.79
N LEU A 108 20.74 1.64 -3.69
CA LEU A 108 19.65 0.76 -4.10
C LEU A 108 19.19 -0.09 -2.90
N LEU A 109 17.89 -0.14 -2.61
CA LEU A 109 17.30 -1.07 -1.65
C LEU A 109 16.71 -2.29 -2.36
N ALA A 110 15.77 -2.02 -3.28
CA ALA A 110 15.06 -3.03 -4.05
C ALA A 110 14.80 -2.54 -5.48
N SER A 111 15.00 -3.41 -6.46
CA SER A 111 14.57 -3.21 -7.84
C SER A 111 14.12 -4.54 -8.39
N LYS A 112 12.82 -4.72 -8.59
CA LYS A 112 12.25 -6.00 -9.04
C LYS A 112 10.89 -5.80 -9.70
N VAL A 113 10.62 -6.64 -10.69
CA VAL A 113 9.28 -6.84 -11.26
C VAL A 113 8.89 -8.29 -11.03
N PHE A 114 7.67 -8.53 -10.58
CA PHE A 114 7.09 -9.86 -10.42
C PHE A 114 5.58 -9.78 -10.62
N SER A 115 4.92 -10.90 -10.94
CA SER A 115 3.47 -10.90 -11.11
C SER A 115 2.79 -11.83 -10.11
N TYR A 116 1.57 -11.45 -9.73
CA TYR A 116 0.64 -12.29 -9.00
C TYR A 116 -0.21 -13.07 -10.01
N TYR A 117 -0.10 -14.40 -9.98
CA TYR A 117 -0.74 -15.31 -10.94
C TYR A 117 -1.90 -16.12 -10.34
N LYS A 118 -2.18 -16.00 -9.04
CA LYS A 118 -3.13 -16.89 -8.37
C LYS A 118 -4.57 -16.42 -8.57
N ALA A 119 -5.34 -17.17 -9.35
CA ALA A 119 -6.78 -16.98 -9.53
C ALA A 119 -7.65 -17.71 -8.47
N PHE A 120 -7.04 -18.31 -7.44
CA PHE A 120 -7.76 -19.24 -6.55
C PHE A 120 -8.31 -18.58 -5.28
N HIS A 121 -9.53 -19.00 -4.94
CA HIS A 121 -10.27 -18.73 -3.73
C HIS A 121 -9.42 -18.93 -2.47
N SER A 122 -9.20 -17.84 -1.75
CA SER A 122 -8.62 -17.86 -0.41
C SER A 122 -9.33 -16.76 0.36
N ASP A 123 -10.14 -17.13 1.35
CA ASP A 123 -10.72 -16.18 2.30
C ASP A 123 -9.65 -15.64 3.28
N GLU A 124 -8.40 -16.07 3.10
CA GLU A 124 -7.24 -15.70 3.90
C GLU A 124 -6.34 -14.70 3.19
N VAL A 125 -5.74 -13.82 3.98
CA VAL A 125 -4.64 -12.95 3.56
C VAL A 125 -3.41 -13.80 3.27
N VAL A 126 -2.92 -13.72 2.04
CA VAL A 126 -1.71 -14.41 1.61
C VAL A 126 -0.52 -13.47 1.71
N SER A 127 0.55 -13.95 2.34
CA SER A 127 1.84 -13.27 2.37
C SER A 127 2.81 -13.89 1.35
N THR A 128 3.51 -13.04 0.59
CA THR A 128 4.56 -13.47 -0.35
C THR A 128 5.84 -12.69 -0.11
N ARG A 129 6.95 -13.43 0.02
CA ARG A 129 8.28 -12.85 0.18
C ARG A 129 8.98 -12.70 -1.16
N VAL A 130 9.50 -11.50 -1.38
CA VAL A 130 10.16 -11.06 -2.60
C VAL A 130 11.58 -10.65 -2.26
N THR A 131 12.50 -11.59 -2.40
CA THR A 131 13.93 -11.33 -2.20
C THR A 131 14.46 -10.43 -3.32
N CYS A 132 15.08 -9.33 -2.92
CA CYS A 132 15.74 -8.33 -3.76
C CYS A 132 17.24 -8.32 -3.43
N LYS A 133 18.02 -7.52 -4.17
CA LYS A 133 19.50 -7.50 -4.04
C LYS A 133 19.99 -7.18 -2.62
N ARG A 134 19.33 -6.25 -1.91
CA ARG A 134 19.77 -5.80 -0.57
C ARG A 134 18.69 -5.90 0.51
N CYS A 135 17.52 -6.44 0.19
CA CYS A 135 16.48 -6.68 1.18
C CYS A 135 15.51 -7.78 0.74
N THR A 136 14.72 -8.28 1.68
CA THR A 136 13.51 -9.07 1.41
C THR A 136 12.30 -8.20 1.69
N LEU A 137 11.41 -8.08 0.72
CA LEU A 137 10.10 -7.46 0.91
C LEU A 137 9.06 -8.53 1.17
N GLU A 138 8.12 -8.27 2.05
CA GLU A 138 6.94 -9.10 2.24
C GLU A 138 5.70 -8.31 1.85
N PHE A 139 4.91 -8.89 0.95
CA PHE A 139 3.64 -8.36 0.47
C PHE A 139 2.52 -9.19 1.09
N ALA A 140 1.54 -8.55 1.69
CA ALA A 140 0.30 -9.19 2.10
C ALA A 140 -0.86 -8.67 1.25
N TYR A 141 -1.61 -9.59 0.67
CA TYR A 141 -2.74 -9.30 -0.20
C TYR A 141 -3.77 -10.43 -0.14
N ALA A 142 -5.01 -10.15 -0.56
CA ALA A 142 -6.03 -11.18 -0.71
C ALA A 142 -6.89 -10.92 -1.96
N PRO A 143 -7.24 -11.97 -2.72
CA PRO A 143 -8.25 -11.86 -3.75
C PRO A 143 -9.65 -11.71 -3.11
N LEU A 144 -10.40 -10.71 -3.55
CA LEU A 144 -11.81 -10.50 -3.22
C LEU A 144 -12.69 -10.91 -4.39
N LEU A 145 -13.78 -11.61 -4.10
CA LEU A 145 -14.61 -12.25 -5.10
C LEU A 145 -16.09 -11.90 -4.94
N PRO A 146 -16.76 -11.69 -6.08
CA PRO A 146 -16.77 -10.40 -6.77
C PRO A 146 -16.92 -9.23 -5.80
N SER A 147 -16.23 -8.13 -6.09
CA SER A 147 -16.11 -6.99 -5.17
C SER A 147 -16.41 -5.67 -5.86
N VAL A 148 -16.70 -4.66 -5.05
CA VAL A 148 -16.91 -3.29 -5.50
C VAL A 148 -15.90 -2.38 -4.80
N GLU A 149 -15.43 -1.36 -5.51
CA GLU A 149 -14.62 -0.31 -4.90
C GLU A 149 -15.50 0.58 -4.03
N ALA A 150 -15.07 0.84 -2.80
CA ALA A 150 -15.77 1.71 -1.87
C ALA A 150 -14.82 2.80 -1.37
N THR A 151 -15.23 4.06 -1.50
CA THR A 151 -14.53 5.19 -0.88
C THR A 151 -15.15 5.46 0.49
N VAL A 152 -14.34 5.56 1.54
CA VAL A 152 -14.78 5.98 2.88
C VAL A 152 -14.29 7.40 3.15
N THR A 153 -15.18 8.25 3.67
CA THR A 153 -14.83 9.62 4.09
C THR A 153 -15.17 9.79 5.56
N VAL A 154 -14.23 10.33 6.34
CA VAL A 154 -14.39 10.57 7.77
C VAL A 154 -14.27 12.06 8.05
N GLN A 155 -15.25 12.61 8.74
CA GLN A 155 -15.37 14.04 9.06
C GLN A 155 -15.80 14.24 10.52
N VAL A 156 -15.16 15.19 11.19
CA VAL A 156 -15.61 15.70 12.49
C VAL A 156 -16.72 16.72 12.21
N ILE A 157 -17.95 16.42 12.66
CA ILE A 157 -19.13 17.24 12.39
C ILE A 157 -19.42 18.31 13.46
N ASP A 158 -18.85 18.14 14.65
CA ASP A 158 -18.95 19.09 15.76
C ASP A 158 -17.72 18.97 16.68
N GLY A 159 -17.31 20.08 17.27
CA GLY A 159 -16.09 20.17 18.09
C GLY A 159 -14.77 20.09 17.30
N SER A 160 -13.68 19.93 18.04
CA SER A 160 -12.32 19.73 17.49
C SER A 160 -11.78 18.37 17.92
N TRP A 161 -11.03 17.71 17.03
CA TRP A 161 -10.25 16.54 17.41
C TRP A 161 -9.09 16.97 18.32
N ASP A 162 -8.89 16.29 19.45
CA ASP A 162 -7.78 16.57 20.35
C ASP A 162 -6.47 16.06 19.73
N ASP A 163 -5.52 16.96 19.50
CA ASP A 163 -4.19 16.67 18.92
C ASP A 163 -3.35 15.73 19.81
N HIS A 164 -3.76 15.48 21.07
CA HIS A 164 -3.11 14.51 21.95
C HIS A 164 -3.72 13.11 21.86
N VAL A 165 -4.82 12.94 21.13
CA VAL A 165 -5.54 11.67 21.00
C VAL A 165 -5.26 11.06 19.64
N GLN A 166 -4.62 9.89 19.65
CA GLN A 166 -4.39 9.13 18.43
C GLN A 166 -5.69 8.45 17.96
N GLY A 167 -6.05 8.69 16.70
CA GLY A 167 -7.16 8.02 16.02
C GLY A 167 -6.66 6.99 15.03
N VAL A 168 -7.32 5.83 15.00
CA VAL A 168 -7.16 4.83 13.95
C VAL A 168 -8.53 4.52 13.36
N VAL A 169 -8.65 4.63 12.04
CA VAL A 169 -9.82 4.16 11.29
C VAL A 169 -9.42 2.87 10.61
N THR A 170 -10.10 1.79 10.97
CA THR A 170 -9.92 0.50 10.30
C THR A 170 -11.16 0.13 9.49
N CYS A 171 -10.97 -0.69 8.47
CA CYS A 171 -12.05 -1.36 7.76
C CYS A 171 -11.74 -2.84 7.61
N ARG A 172 -12.78 -3.63 7.39
CA ARG A 172 -12.67 -5.06 7.16
C ARG A 172 -13.70 -5.49 6.13
N THR A 173 -13.28 -6.31 5.19
CA THR A 173 -14.21 -6.99 4.28
C THR A 173 -14.89 -8.13 5.05
N ALA A 174 -16.23 -8.15 5.10
CA ALA A 174 -16.99 -9.08 5.95
C ALA A 174 -16.68 -10.56 5.67
N SER A 175 -16.33 -10.90 4.43
CA SER A 175 -15.93 -12.26 4.01
C SER A 175 -14.50 -12.63 4.42
N MET A 176 -13.78 -11.77 5.12
CA MET A 176 -12.38 -11.98 5.52
C MET A 176 -12.21 -11.89 7.04
N GLU A 177 -11.99 -13.03 7.70
CA GLU A 177 -11.82 -13.08 9.16
C GLU A 177 -10.59 -12.31 9.64
N ASN A 178 -9.48 -12.37 8.88
CA ASN A 178 -8.19 -11.73 9.21
C ASN A 178 -7.83 -10.57 8.25
N GLY A 179 -8.84 -9.84 7.77
CA GLY A 179 -8.71 -8.79 6.75
C GLY A 179 -8.89 -7.36 7.28
N GLU A 180 -8.48 -7.06 8.52
CA GLU A 180 -8.51 -5.67 9.00
C GLU A 180 -7.42 -4.85 8.29
N MET A 181 -7.82 -3.68 7.79
CA MET A 181 -6.95 -2.70 7.15
C MET A 181 -7.03 -1.37 7.88
N VAL A 182 -5.91 -0.68 8.00
CA VAL A 182 -5.85 0.68 8.51
C VAL A 182 -6.06 1.65 7.34
N LEU A 183 -7.20 2.33 7.33
CA LEU A 183 -7.49 3.39 6.37
C LEU A 183 -6.84 4.73 6.79
N LEU A 184 -6.76 4.96 8.10
CA LEU A 184 -6.15 6.15 8.68
C LEU A 184 -5.51 5.81 10.02
N ALA A 185 -4.29 6.29 10.26
CA ALA A 185 -3.70 6.32 11.59
C ALA A 185 -3.00 7.66 11.82
N SER A 186 -3.41 8.40 12.86
CA SER A 186 -2.76 9.65 13.25
C SER A 186 -1.49 9.37 14.07
N ARG A 187 -0.48 8.77 13.44
CA ARG A 187 0.76 8.37 14.15
C ARG A 187 1.52 9.55 14.76
N ASP A 188 1.36 10.76 14.21
CA ASP A 188 2.04 12.00 14.66
C ASP A 188 1.10 13.04 15.31
N GLY A 189 0.00 12.59 15.94
CA GLY A 189 -0.88 13.44 16.77
C GLY A 189 -1.90 14.29 16.01
N LYS A 190 -1.70 14.54 14.71
CA LYS A 190 -2.72 15.21 13.89
C LYS A 190 -3.47 14.21 13.03
N THR A 191 -4.71 13.93 13.41
CA THR A 191 -5.65 13.20 12.57
C THR A 191 -6.02 14.08 11.37
N PRO A 192 -5.87 13.63 10.12
CA PRO A 192 -6.34 14.37 8.96
C PRO A 192 -7.87 14.47 8.97
N VAL A 193 -8.39 15.50 9.63
CA VAL A 193 -9.81 15.81 9.66
C VAL A 193 -10.23 16.27 8.26
N ASN A 194 -11.28 15.67 7.70
CA ASN A 194 -11.79 15.89 6.33
C ASN A 194 -10.93 15.31 5.20
N SER A 195 -10.39 14.11 5.39
CA SER A 195 -9.67 13.38 4.35
C SER A 195 -10.53 12.30 3.68
N ARG A 196 -10.44 12.20 2.36
CA ARG A 196 -11.05 11.13 1.56
C ARG A 196 -10.07 9.96 1.52
N MET A 197 -10.49 8.78 1.97
CA MET A 197 -9.69 7.56 1.94
C MET A 197 -10.24 6.65 0.84
N VAL A 198 -9.32 6.05 0.09
CA VAL A 198 -9.61 5.06 -0.97
C VAL A 198 -9.05 3.73 -0.51
#